data_AF-A0A3E2B5H9-F1
#
_entry.id   AF-A0A3E2B5H9-F1
#
_cell.length_a   1.000
_cell.length_b   1.000
_cell.length_c   1.000
_cell.angle_alpha   90.00
_cell.angle_beta   90.00
_cell.angle_gamma   90.00
#
_symmetry.space_group_name_H-M   'P 1'
#
loop_
_entity.id
_entity.type
_entity.pdbx_description
1 polymer ?
#
loop_
_entity_poly.entity_id
_entity_poly.type
_entity_poly.pdbx_seq_one_letter_code
_entity_poly.pdbx_strand_id
1 'polypeptide(L)'
;MIFVTGPLFAGKREYICKALGWSEEDLARRGIWEVQNLAGQEEDLEKLAKNLAQYEVVIATEVGGGVVPVDPVQRQNREAAGRLACLLAQRADRVIRVFCGLPQALKGELP
;
A
#
# COMPACT_ATOMS: atom_id res chain seq x y z
N MET A 1 1.36 10.15 7.36
CA MET A 1 1.73 8.99 6.51
C MET A 1 1.04 9.08 5.16
N ILE A 2 1.76 8.83 4.07
CA ILE A 2 1.24 8.72 2.71
C ILE A 2 1.02 7.22 2.38
N PHE A 3 -0.20 6.85 2.04
CA PHE A 3 -0.51 5.49 1.58
C PHE A 3 -0.55 5.46 0.06
N VAL A 4 0.31 4.64 -0.55
CA VAL A 4 0.40 4.48 -2.00
C VAL A 4 -0.09 3.08 -2.38
N THR A 5 -1.08 3.02 -3.26
CA THR A 5 -1.69 1.77 -3.72
C THR A 5 -1.71 1.70 -5.25
N GLY A 6 -1.98 0.53 -5.80
CA GLY A 6 -2.10 0.30 -7.24
C GLY A 6 -1.64 -1.10 -7.65
N PRO A 7 -1.84 -1.49 -8.92
CA PRO A 7 -1.47 -2.80 -9.41
C PRO A 7 0.03 -3.12 -9.29
N LEU A 8 0.36 -4.40 -9.48
CA LEU A 8 1.74 -4.84 -9.58
C LEU A 8 2.42 -4.13 -10.77
N PHE A 9 3.69 -3.72 -10.57
CA PHE A 9 4.49 -3.01 -11.56
C PHE A 9 3.92 -1.66 -12.06
N ALA A 10 2.99 -1.04 -11.33
CA ALA A 10 2.39 0.22 -11.74
C ALA A 10 3.26 1.48 -11.55
N GLY A 11 4.54 1.35 -11.13
CA GLY A 11 5.44 2.50 -10.92
C GLY A 11 5.31 3.21 -9.56
N LYS A 12 4.68 2.58 -8.55
CA LYS A 12 4.41 3.17 -7.22
C LYS A 12 5.65 3.78 -6.55
N ARG A 13 6.75 3.02 -6.51
CA ARG A 13 8.02 3.43 -5.86
C ARG A 13 8.73 4.56 -6.62
N GLU A 14 8.83 4.42 -7.93
CA GLU A 14 9.44 5.45 -8.79
C GLU A 14 8.67 6.77 -8.68
N TYR A 15 7.34 6.72 -8.72
CA TYR A 15 6.50 7.89 -8.54
C TYR A 15 6.75 8.57 -7.18
N ILE A 16 6.72 7.82 -6.08
CA ILE A 16 6.85 8.44 -4.75
C ILE A 16 8.24 9.02 -4.52
N CYS A 17 9.31 8.35 -5.00
CA CYS A 17 10.66 8.90 -4.97
C CYS A 17 10.74 10.22 -5.74
N LYS A 18 10.21 10.25 -6.97
CA LYS A 18 10.20 11.46 -7.80
C LYS A 18 9.40 12.60 -7.17
N ALA A 19 8.21 12.30 -6.65
CA ALA A 19 7.32 13.31 -6.09
C ALA A 19 7.88 13.93 -4.80
N LEU A 20 8.55 13.12 -3.96
CA LEU A 20 9.15 13.61 -2.71
C LEU A 20 10.60 14.09 -2.85
N GLY A 21 11.21 13.96 -4.04
CA GLY A 21 12.64 14.22 -4.26
C GLY A 21 13.54 13.26 -3.45
N TRP A 22 13.07 12.04 -3.19
CA TRP A 22 13.77 11.03 -2.40
C TRP A 22 14.64 10.13 -3.28
N SER A 23 15.78 9.71 -2.74
CA SER A 23 16.55 8.60 -3.27
C SER A 23 15.92 7.25 -2.91
N GLU A 24 16.41 6.16 -3.50
CA GLU A 24 16.00 4.81 -3.08
C GLU A 24 16.39 4.53 -1.62
N GLU A 25 17.51 5.09 -1.13
CA GLU A 25 17.95 4.95 0.25
C GLU A 25 17.02 5.66 1.23
N ASP A 26 16.53 6.85 0.88
CA ASP A 26 15.53 7.57 1.66
C ASP A 26 14.24 6.75 1.76
N LEU A 27 13.78 6.19 0.63
CA LEU A 27 12.60 5.34 0.61
C LEU A 27 12.79 4.07 1.45
N ALA A 28 13.95 3.43 1.38
CA ALA A 28 14.27 2.26 2.19
C ALA A 28 14.32 2.55 3.70
N ARG A 29 14.74 3.77 4.07
CA ARG A 29 14.82 4.19 5.48
C ARG A 29 13.48 4.63 6.05
N ARG A 30 12.64 5.29 5.25
CA ARG A 30 11.43 6.02 5.71
C ARG A 30 10.12 5.38 5.27
N GLY A 31 10.19 4.49 4.28
CA GLY A 31 9.03 3.82 3.70
C GLY A 31 9.05 2.30 3.90
N ILE A 32 7.89 1.70 3.62
CA ILE A 32 7.70 0.25 3.62
C ILE A 32 6.80 -0.15 2.44
N TRP A 33 7.09 -1.29 1.80
CA TRP A 33 6.37 -1.76 0.63
C TRP A 33 6.07 -3.27 0.68
N GLU A 34 5.22 -3.74 -0.23
CA GLU A 34 4.65 -5.10 -0.25
C GLU A 34 3.87 -5.46 1.03
N VAL A 35 3.29 -4.46 1.71
CA VAL A 35 2.60 -4.66 2.99
C VAL A 35 1.37 -5.56 2.89
N GLN A 36 0.81 -5.76 1.68
CA GLN A 36 -0.29 -6.69 1.47
C GLN A 36 0.10 -8.14 1.78
N ASN A 37 1.39 -8.49 1.68
CA ASN A 37 1.87 -9.84 1.97
C ASN A 37 1.93 -10.14 3.47
N LEU A 38 1.91 -9.10 4.31
CA LEU A 38 1.91 -9.23 5.78
C LEU A 38 0.51 -9.55 6.31
N ALA A 39 -0.54 -9.15 5.60
CA ALA A 39 -1.92 -9.25 6.07
C ALA A 39 -2.38 -10.70 6.29
N GLY A 40 -1.91 -11.66 5.47
CA GLY A 40 -2.32 -13.06 5.56
C GLY A 40 -1.75 -13.82 6.78
N GLN A 41 -0.76 -13.24 7.47
CA GLN A 41 -0.09 -13.86 8.61
C GLN A 41 -0.51 -13.24 9.95
N GLU A 42 -1.33 -12.19 9.90
CA GLU A 42 -1.67 -11.39 11.06
C GLU A 42 -3.13 -11.60 11.49
N GLU A 43 -3.33 -11.94 12.75
CA GLU A 43 -4.66 -12.08 13.34
C GLU A 43 -5.29 -10.71 13.63
N ASP A 44 -4.48 -9.72 14.03
CA ASP A 44 -4.90 -8.36 14.34
C ASP A 44 -4.42 -7.34 13.29
N LEU A 45 -5.21 -7.20 12.23
CA LEU A 45 -4.94 -6.23 11.15
C LEU A 45 -4.94 -4.78 11.64
N GLU A 46 -5.64 -4.47 12.73
CA GLU A 46 -5.71 -3.11 13.28
C GLU A 46 -4.38 -2.72 13.94
N LYS A 47 -3.79 -3.66 14.69
CA LYS A 47 -2.44 -3.53 15.24
C LYS A 47 -1.40 -3.44 14.13
N LEU A 48 -1.48 -4.29 13.09
CA LEU A 48 -0.56 -4.22 11.96
C LEU A 48 -0.66 -2.87 11.24
N ALA A 49 -1.87 -2.40 10.93
CA ALA A 49 -2.09 -1.09 10.31
C ALA A 49 -1.51 0.05 11.16
N LYS A 50 -1.68 -0.01 12.49
CA LYS A 50 -1.10 0.96 13.42
C LYS A 50 0.43 0.97 13.38
N ASN A 51 1.07 -0.19 13.34
CA ASN A 51 2.52 -0.30 13.27
C ASN A 51 3.07 0.20 11.93
N LEU A 52 2.43 -0.19 10.82
CA LEU A 52 2.81 0.26 9.48
C LEU A 52 2.60 1.77 9.29
N ALA A 53 1.61 2.37 9.95
CA ALA A 53 1.35 3.80 9.88
C ALA A 53 2.43 4.68 10.55
N GLN A 54 3.42 4.07 11.23
CA GLN A 54 4.58 4.80 11.75
C GLN A 54 5.58 5.18 10.65
N TYR A 55 5.55 4.50 9.50
CA TYR A 55 6.33 4.87 8.33
C TYR A 55 5.76 6.12 7.66
N GLU A 56 6.62 6.89 7.01
CA GLU A 56 6.19 8.09 6.31
C GLU A 56 5.46 7.75 5.02
N VAL A 57 5.91 6.69 4.32
CA VAL A 57 5.31 6.16 3.09
C VAL A 57 5.02 4.67 3.26
N VAL A 58 3.78 4.26 3.03
CA VAL A 58 3.37 2.85 3.03
C VAL A 58 2.86 2.48 1.65
N ILE A 59 3.42 1.43 1.04
CA ILE A 59 3.09 1.02 -0.32
C ILE A 59 2.47 -0.38 -0.34
N ALA A 60 1.26 -0.50 -0.88
CA ALA A 60 0.58 -1.78 -1.09
C ALA A 60 0.33 -2.06 -2.57
N THR A 61 0.32 -3.34 -2.93
CA THR A 61 -0.19 -3.80 -4.23
C THR A 61 -1.66 -4.19 -4.12
N GLU A 62 -2.49 -3.67 -5.03
CA GLU A 62 -3.89 -4.07 -5.16
C GLU A 62 -3.98 -5.51 -5.67
N VAL A 63 -4.49 -6.42 -4.82
CA VAL A 63 -4.72 -7.84 -5.18
C VAL A 63 -6.19 -8.15 -5.44
N GLY A 64 -7.08 -7.17 -5.25
CA GLY A 64 -8.54 -7.30 -5.34
C GLY A 64 -9.13 -7.20 -6.75
N GLY A 65 -8.35 -6.83 -7.76
CA GLY A 65 -8.84 -6.59 -9.13
C GLY A 65 -8.76 -7.77 -10.11
N GLY A 66 -8.11 -8.87 -9.71
CA GLY A 66 -7.92 -10.05 -10.57
C GLY A 66 -8.95 -11.16 -10.34
N VAL A 67 -8.73 -12.32 -10.97
CA VAL A 67 -9.52 -13.54 -10.78
C VAL A 67 -9.51 -13.99 -9.31
N VAL A 68 -10.62 -14.54 -8.83
CA VAL A 68 -10.74 -15.09 -7.47
C VAL A 68 -9.96 -16.42 -7.39
N PRO A 69 -9.01 -16.58 -6.44
CA PRO A 69 -8.27 -17.82 -6.31
C PRO A 69 -9.14 -19.04 -6.00
N VAL A 70 -8.74 -20.21 -6.52
CA VAL A 70 -9.35 -21.50 -6.18
C VAL A 70 -8.97 -21.91 -4.75
N ASP A 71 -7.72 -21.67 -4.38
CA ASP A 71 -7.19 -21.95 -3.04
C ASP A 71 -7.87 -21.05 -1.98
N PRO A 72 -8.55 -21.63 -0.97
CA PRO A 72 -9.15 -20.89 0.12
C PRO A 72 -8.18 -19.98 0.88
N VAL A 73 -6.93 -20.41 1.08
CA VAL A 73 -5.92 -19.62 1.82
C VAL A 73 -5.56 -18.37 1.02
N GLN A 74 -5.38 -18.49 -0.29
CA GLN A 74 -5.14 -17.33 -1.15
C GLN A 74 -6.33 -16.36 -1.18
N ARG A 75 -7.57 -16.87 -1.13
CA ARG A 75 -8.76 -16.01 -1.00
C ARG A 75 -8.77 -15.23 0.31
N GLN A 76 -8.48 -15.89 1.43
CA GLN A 76 -8.40 -15.25 2.75
C GLN A 76 -7.29 -14.19 2.77
N ASN A 77 -6.11 -14.50 2.24
CA ASN A 77 -5.00 -13.54 2.15
C ASN A 77 -5.36 -12.32 1.31
N ARG A 78 -6.06 -12.52 0.18
CA ARG A 78 -6.56 -11.43 -0.66
C ARG A 78 -7.55 -10.54 0.09
N GLU A 79 -8.46 -11.14 0.87
CA GLU A 79 -9.42 -10.38 1.67
C GLU A 79 -8.72 -9.60 2.79
N ALA A 80 -7.79 -10.24 3.51
CA ALA A 80 -7.00 -9.60 4.56
C ALA A 80 -6.19 -8.41 4.02
N ALA A 81 -5.56 -8.57 2.86
CA ALA A 81 -4.85 -7.50 2.16
C ALA A 81 -5.78 -6.30 1.83
N GLY A 82 -7.00 -6.57 1.34
CA GLY A 82 -7.99 -5.53 1.07
C GLY A 82 -8.44 -4.81 2.35
N ARG A 83 -8.71 -5.55 3.43
CA ARG A 83 -9.05 -4.99 4.75
C ARG A 83 -7.91 -4.14 5.30
N LEU A 84 -6.67 -4.60 5.21
CA LEU A 84 -5.48 -3.83 5.62
C LEU A 84 -5.37 -2.52 4.81
N ALA A 85 -5.58 -2.56 3.50
CA ALA A 85 -5.56 -1.36 2.66
C ALA A 85 -6.62 -0.32 3.09
N CYS A 86 -7.83 -0.76 3.46
CA CYS A 86 -8.85 0.13 4.02
C CYS A 86 -8.39 0.79 5.32
N LEU A 87 -7.80 0.00 6.24
CA LEU A 87 -7.31 0.50 7.53
C LEU A 87 -6.16 1.50 7.38
N LEU A 88 -5.25 1.25 6.44
CA LEU A 88 -4.16 2.16 6.09
C LEU A 88 -4.69 3.45 5.46
N ALA A 89 -5.64 3.35 4.51
CA ALA A 89 -6.24 4.52 3.86
C ALA A 89 -7.01 5.43 4.84
N GLN A 90 -7.69 4.84 5.82
CA GLN A 90 -8.35 5.60 6.88
C GLN A 90 -7.35 6.43 7.70
N ARG A 91 -6.21 5.83 8.06
CA ARG A 91 -5.15 6.46 8.87
C ARG A 91 -4.27 7.44 8.10
N ALA A 92 -4.14 7.27 6.78
CA ALA A 92 -3.24 8.08 5.98
C ALA A 92 -3.74 9.51 5.82
N ASP A 93 -2.84 10.49 5.82
CA ASP A 93 -3.17 11.88 5.51
C ASP A 93 -3.46 12.04 4.01
N ARG A 94 -2.72 11.27 3.20
CA ARG A 94 -2.82 11.23 1.74
C ARG A 94 -2.93 9.78 1.27
N VAL A 95 -3.83 9.53 0.33
CA VAL A 95 -3.96 8.23 -0.35
C VAL A 95 -3.80 8.45 -1.84
N ILE A 96 -2.83 7.77 -2.44
CA ILE A 96 -2.48 7.91 -3.85
C ILE A 96 -2.58 6.54 -4.50
N ARG A 97 -3.33 6.46 -5.60
CA ARG A 97 -3.31 5.31 -6.49
C ARG A 97 -2.38 5.60 -7.66
N VAL A 98 -1.45 4.70 -7.95
CA VAL A 98 -0.61 4.79 -9.14
C VAL A 98 -0.99 3.68 -10.12
N PHE A 99 -1.27 4.07 -11.36
CA PHE A 99 -1.65 3.16 -12.44
C PHE A 99 -0.90 3.54 -13.72
N CYS A 100 -0.12 2.62 -14.29
CA CYS A 100 0.76 2.91 -15.44
C CYS A 100 1.69 4.13 -15.21
N GLY A 101 2.19 4.31 -13.99
CA GLY A 101 3.01 5.47 -13.59
C GLY A 101 2.23 6.77 -13.39
N LEU A 102 0.92 6.78 -13.65
CA LEU A 102 0.06 7.94 -13.48
C LEU A 102 -0.52 7.98 -12.05
N PRO A 103 -0.28 9.06 -11.29
CA PRO A 103 -0.84 9.20 -9.96
C PRO A 103 -2.28 9.72 -9.99
N GLN A 104 -3.09 9.22 -9.07
CA GLN A 104 -4.43 9.71 -8.77
C GLN A 104 -4.54 9.90 -7.26
N ALA A 105 -4.84 11.12 -6.83
CA ALA A 105 -5.18 11.38 -5.44
C ALA A 105 -6.58 10.80 -5.15
N LEU A 106 -6.66 9.90 -4.17
CA LEU A 106 -7.92 9.37 -3.62
C LEU A 106 -8.31 10.06 -2.32
N LYS A 107 -7.32 10.55 -1.56
CA LYS A 107 -7.49 11.36 -0.33
C LYS A 107 -6.36 12.37 -0.24
N GLY A 108 -6.67 13.62 0.08
CA GLY A 108 -5.69 14.71 0.15
C GLY A 108 -5.16 15.15 -1.22
N GLU A 109 -4.07 15.89 -1.22
CA GLU A 109 -3.39 16.39 -2.43
C GLU A 109 -2.16 15.55 -2.77
N LEU A 110 -1.72 15.60 -4.03
CA LEU A 110 -0.46 14.97 -4.44
C LEU A 110 0.73 15.74 -3.82
N PRO A 111 1.77 15.03 -3.34
CA PRO A 111 2.96 15.64 -2.76
C PRO A 111 3.83 16.36 -3.79
#